data_AF-A0A437AI31-F1
#
_entry.id   AF-A0A437AI31-F1
#
_cell.length_a   1.000
_cell.length_b   1.000
_cell.length_c   1.000
_cell.angle_alpha   90.00
_cell.angle_beta   90.00
_cell.angle_gamma   90.00
#
_symmetry.space_group_name_H-M   'P 1'
#
loop_
_entity.id
_entity.type
_entity.pdbx_description
1 polymer ?
#
loop_
_entity_poly.entity_id
_entity_poly.type
_entity_poly.pdbx_seq_one_letter_code
_entity_poly.pdbx_strand_id
1 'polypeptide(L)'
;MKDIDQSSNNMIPNQDNRYPPYQNNTYYCVSNKEGRQDQYFDPNNFDQKIVQQWDNRYDVEQIKTMWKKERNRLAAKKSRDKKAIQIRELEYRDKKMTEEIRIFKECIIDYDNILAELIGYLEYILGLNRNENRDDFILLFDCLCKLKKNGNNSHYMIETSEMIERQLRVTNNRIDNLTCKIRESLREFLSKKNGQYE
;
A
#
# COMPACT_ATOMS: atom_id res chain seq x y z
N MET A 1 8.42 52.17 20.92
CA MET A 1 9.68 52.00 21.65
C MET A 1 9.37 51.10 22.85
N LYS A 2 10.20 50.08 23.07
CA LYS A 2 10.07 48.93 24.00
C LYS A 2 9.29 47.72 23.49
N ASP A 3 9.74 46.48 23.59
CA ASP A 3 11.05 45.87 23.83
C ASP A 3 10.99 44.45 23.22
N ILE A 4 12.07 44.01 22.58
CA ILE A 4 12.23 42.68 21.98
C ILE A 4 12.92 41.80 23.01
N ASP A 5 12.25 40.78 23.54
CA ASP A 5 12.91 39.72 24.31
C ASP A 5 13.26 38.55 23.38
N GLN A 6 14.55 38.51 23.02
CA GLN A 6 15.22 37.32 22.54
C GLN A 6 15.51 36.40 23.73
N SER A 7 14.96 35.19 23.71
CA SER A 7 15.49 34.07 24.50
C SER A 7 15.34 32.76 23.72
N SER A 8 16.36 32.53 22.90
CA SER A 8 17.13 31.29 22.78
C SER A 8 16.43 29.99 23.21
N ASN A 9 16.06 29.15 22.23
CA ASN A 9 16.11 27.70 22.43
C ASN A 9 16.70 27.02 21.21
N ASN A 10 17.97 26.64 21.36
CA ASN A 10 18.76 25.84 20.44
C ASN A 10 18.07 24.49 20.22
N MET A 11 17.48 24.30 19.03
CA MET A 11 17.13 22.99 18.52
C MET A 11 18.42 22.30 18.05
N ILE A 12 18.99 21.44 18.89
CA ILE A 12 20.03 20.51 18.46
C ILE A 12 19.31 19.36 17.71
N PRO A 13 19.52 19.14 16.41
CA PRO A 13 19.01 17.96 15.73
C PRO A 13 19.89 16.79 16.15
N ASN A 14 19.34 15.82 16.86
CA ASN A 14 20.06 14.59 17.14
C ASN A 14 20.13 13.78 15.84
N GLN A 15 21.29 13.82 15.19
CA GLN A 15 21.62 13.05 14.00
C GLN A 15 21.94 11.61 14.42
N ASP A 16 20.94 10.75 14.45
CA ASP A 16 21.13 9.30 14.41
C ASP A 16 20.02 8.66 13.55
N ASN A 17 20.15 8.85 12.24
CA ASN A 17 19.35 8.19 11.20
C ASN A 17 19.80 6.73 11.02
N ARG A 18 19.55 5.87 12.01
CA ARG A 18 19.58 4.42 11.81
C ARG A 18 18.24 3.84 12.21
N TYR A 19 17.36 3.67 11.21
CA TYR A 19 16.10 2.95 11.37
C TYR A 19 16.42 1.47 11.64
N PRO A 20 15.78 0.83 12.64
CA PRO A 20 15.98 -0.58 12.87
C PRO A 20 15.35 -1.39 11.72
N PRO A 21 15.96 -2.52 11.33
CA PRO A 21 15.42 -3.37 10.30
C PRO A 21 14.10 -4.00 10.76
N TYR A 22 13.15 -4.06 9.83
CA TYR A 22 11.87 -4.74 9.98
C TYR A 22 12.05 -6.15 10.58
N GLN A 23 11.47 -6.39 11.76
CA GLN A 23 11.14 -7.74 12.22
C GLN A 23 9.65 -7.81 12.53
N ASN A 24 8.98 -8.66 11.78
CA ASN A 24 7.59 -9.05 11.95
C ASN A 24 7.50 -9.84 13.27
N ASN A 25 7.09 -9.20 14.37
CA ASN A 25 6.79 -9.91 15.61
C ASN A 25 5.70 -9.20 16.43
N THR A 26 4.62 -9.95 16.60
CA THR A 26 3.60 -9.86 17.64
C THR A 26 4.20 -9.43 18.98
N TYR A 27 3.56 -8.45 19.63
CA TYR A 27 3.71 -8.02 21.03
C TYR A 27 4.79 -8.75 21.85
N TYR A 28 6.00 -8.20 21.88
CA TYR A 28 6.89 -8.33 23.02
C TYR A 28 7.48 -6.96 23.36
N CYS A 29 7.13 -6.47 24.55
CA CYS A 29 7.86 -5.39 25.19
C CYS A 29 9.28 -5.91 25.47
N VAL A 30 10.23 -5.56 24.61
CA VAL A 30 11.64 -5.82 24.88
C VAL A 30 12.06 -4.89 26.01
N SER A 31 12.15 -5.46 27.22
CA SER A 31 12.85 -4.85 28.33
C SER A 31 14.31 -4.68 27.94
N ASN A 32 14.74 -3.45 27.67
CA ASN A 32 16.16 -3.14 27.53
C ASN A 32 16.84 -3.41 28.88
N LYS A 33 17.50 -4.57 28.98
CA LYS A 33 18.49 -4.88 29.99
C LYS A 33 19.81 -4.25 29.56
N GLU A 34 19.96 -2.95 29.77
CA GLU A 34 21.28 -2.33 29.85
C GLU A 34 21.34 -1.38 31.05
N GLY A 35 21.88 -1.91 32.14
CA GLY A 35 22.80 -1.16 33.01
C GLY A 35 22.25 -0.10 33.96
N ARG A 36 20.93 0.15 34.04
CA ARG A 36 20.38 0.93 35.15
C ARG A 36 19.63 0.00 36.09
N GLN A 37 20.11 -0.11 37.32
CA GLN A 37 19.30 -0.59 38.43
C GLN A 37 18.13 0.37 38.60
N ASP A 38 17.10 0.22 37.78
CA ASP A 38 15.78 0.70 38.12
C ASP A 38 15.34 -0.19 39.28
N GLN A 39 15.63 0.29 40.50
CA GLN A 39 14.95 -0.16 41.69
C GLN A 39 13.46 0.10 41.45
N TYR A 40 12.77 -0.89 40.89
CA TYR A 40 11.32 -0.92 40.90
C TYR A 40 10.92 -0.86 42.36
N PHE A 41 10.39 0.29 42.74
CA PHE A 41 9.83 0.48 44.05
C PHE A 41 8.59 -0.41 44.14
N ASP A 42 8.71 -1.51 44.87
CA ASP A 42 7.62 -2.44 45.13
C ASP A 42 6.60 -1.75 46.03
N PRO A 43 5.40 -1.40 45.52
CA PRO A 43 4.39 -0.68 46.29
C PRO A 43 3.90 -1.49 47.49
N ASN A 44 4.05 -2.83 47.45
CA ASN A 44 3.55 -3.72 48.49
C ASN A 44 4.45 -3.76 49.73
N ASN A 45 5.66 -3.20 49.67
CA ASN A 45 6.61 -3.20 50.79
C ASN A 45 6.80 -1.82 51.45
N PHE A 46 6.14 -0.76 50.97
CA PHE A 46 6.34 0.57 51.54
C PHE A 46 5.61 0.85 52.86
N ASP A 47 4.65 0.01 53.27
CA ASP A 47 3.49 0.62 53.95
C ASP A 47 3.01 -0.04 55.25
N GLN A 48 3.90 -0.61 56.07
CA GLN A 48 3.48 -1.03 57.42
C GLN A 48 4.32 -0.53 58.60
N LYS A 49 5.61 -0.22 58.41
CA LYS A 49 6.46 0.24 59.53
C LYS A 49 6.65 1.76 59.62
N ILE A 50 6.56 2.51 58.53
CA ILE A 50 6.72 3.98 58.56
C ILE A 50 5.44 4.69 59.01
N VAL A 51 4.26 4.07 58.82
CA VAL A 51 2.96 4.67 59.12
C VAL A 51 2.63 4.68 60.63
N GLN A 52 3.29 3.87 61.45
CA GLN A 52 2.89 3.67 62.86
C GLN A 52 3.41 4.71 63.86
N GLN A 53 4.33 5.62 63.48
CA GLN A 53 4.91 6.60 64.41
C GLN A 53 4.60 8.07 64.11
N TRP A 54 3.81 8.34 63.06
CA TRP A 54 3.56 9.70 62.61
C TRP A 54 2.09 10.02 62.90
N ASP A 55 1.85 10.91 63.87
CA ASP A 55 0.55 11.50 64.18
C ASP A 55 0.12 12.48 63.06
N ASN A 56 0.00 11.94 61.85
CA ASN A 56 0.20 12.69 60.61
C ASN A 56 -0.67 12.11 59.49
N ARG A 57 -1.96 11.84 59.81
CA ARG A 57 -2.96 11.41 58.82
C ARG A 57 -3.10 12.39 57.65
N TYR A 58 -2.86 13.69 57.92
CA TYR A 58 -2.89 14.75 56.93
C TYR A 58 -1.73 14.67 55.93
N ASP A 59 -0.52 14.35 56.39
CA ASP A 59 0.66 14.17 55.53
C ASP A 59 0.55 12.92 54.65
N VAL A 60 0.01 11.83 55.17
CA VAL A 60 -0.19 10.59 54.40
C VAL A 60 -1.19 10.79 53.25
N GLU A 61 -2.31 11.49 53.48
CA GLU A 61 -3.29 11.77 52.43
C GLU A 61 -2.79 12.79 51.39
N GLN A 62 -1.96 13.75 51.80
CA GLN A 62 -1.26 14.63 50.86
C GLN A 62 -0.28 13.87 49.97
N ILE A 63 0.54 12.98 50.54
CA ILE A 63 1.48 12.14 49.78
C ILE A 63 0.73 11.23 48.81
N LYS A 64 -0.36 10.57 49.25
CA LYS A 64 -1.22 9.76 48.35
C LYS A 64 -1.80 10.60 47.21
N THR A 65 -2.21 11.83 47.48
CA THR A 65 -2.76 12.74 46.48
C THR A 65 -1.68 13.17 45.48
N MET A 66 -0.49 13.54 45.95
CA MET A 66 0.65 13.85 45.09
C MET A 66 1.03 12.66 44.21
N TRP A 67 1.07 11.45 44.77
CA TRP A 67 1.36 10.23 44.03
C TRP A 67 0.30 9.91 42.97
N LYS A 68 -1.00 10.07 43.29
CA LYS A 68 -2.09 9.92 42.31
C LYS A 68 -1.97 10.93 41.17
N LYS A 69 -1.66 12.20 41.48
CA LYS A 69 -1.44 13.25 40.47
C LYS A 69 -0.25 12.93 39.58
N GLU A 70 0.87 12.52 40.16
CA GLU A 70 2.09 12.22 39.41
C GLU A 70 1.93 10.98 38.52
N ARG A 71 1.28 9.93 39.02
CA ARG A 71 0.97 8.74 38.23
C ARG A 71 0.04 9.04 37.06
N ASN A 72 -0.98 9.87 37.26
CA ASN A 72 -1.85 10.33 36.18
C ASN A 72 -1.08 11.20 35.17
N ARG A 73 -0.18 12.07 35.64
CA ARG A 73 0.70 12.88 34.77
C ARG A 73 1.56 12.00 33.87
N LEU A 74 2.20 10.98 34.44
CA LEU A 74 3.02 10.02 33.69
C LEU A 74 2.19 9.19 32.71
N ALA A 75 1.01 8.71 33.12
CA ALA A 75 0.11 7.97 32.23
C ALA A 75 -0.38 8.83 31.06
N ALA A 76 -0.74 10.09 31.32
CA ALA A 76 -1.13 11.04 30.28
C ALA A 76 0.03 11.33 29.31
N LYS A 77 1.25 11.51 29.83
CA LYS A 77 2.46 11.67 29.00
C LYS A 77 2.68 10.45 28.11
N LYS A 78 2.72 9.25 28.68
CA LYS A 78 2.90 7.99 27.94
C LYS A 78 1.82 7.77 26.88
N SER A 79 0.57 8.13 27.19
CA SER A 79 -0.55 8.07 26.23
C SER A 79 -0.32 9.01 25.04
N ARG A 80 0.11 10.25 25.29
CA ARG A 80 0.43 11.23 24.25
C ARG A 80 1.62 10.77 23.40
N ASP A 81 2.68 10.28 24.03
CA ASP A 81 3.87 9.77 23.32
C ASP A 81 3.50 8.60 22.41
N LYS A 82 2.68 7.66 22.89
CA LYS A 82 2.17 6.54 22.07
C LYS A 82 1.35 7.03 20.87
N LYS A 83 0.45 8.00 21.07
CA LYS A 83 -0.32 8.60 19.98
C LYS A 83 0.57 9.30 18.95
N ALA A 84 1.59 10.03 19.40
CA ALA A 84 2.53 10.72 18.51
C ALA A 84 3.36 9.73 17.66
N ILE A 85 3.70 8.55 18.21
CA ILE A 85 4.33 7.48 17.43
C ILE A 85 3.35 6.93 16.38
N GLN A 86 2.12 6.60 16.79
CA GLN A 86 1.10 6.07 15.88
C GLN A 86 0.76 7.03 14.73
N ILE A 87 0.67 8.33 15.02
CA ILE A 87 0.44 9.35 13.99
C ILE A 87 1.58 9.33 12.96
N ARG A 88 2.84 9.32 13.41
CA ARG A 88 3.99 9.25 12.50
C ARG A 88 4.02 7.97 11.67
N GLU A 89 3.66 6.84 12.25
CA GLU A 89 3.54 5.57 11.52
C GLU A 89 2.45 5.62 10.44
N LEU A 90 1.30 6.22 10.76
CA LEU A 90 0.20 6.39 9.81
C LEU A 90 0.58 7.35 8.68
N GLU A 91 1.21 8.49 8.99
CA GLU A 91 1.72 9.43 7.98
C GLU A 91 2.73 8.78 7.04
N TYR A 92 3.62 7.94 7.57
CA TYR A 92 4.56 7.19 6.75
C TYR A 92 3.86 6.19 5.82
N ARG A 93 2.89 5.43 6.35
CA ARG A 93 2.11 4.47 5.55
C ARG A 93 1.31 5.15 4.45
N ASP A 94 0.70 6.30 4.74
CA ASP A 94 -0.08 7.07 3.77
C ASP A 94 0.78 7.58 2.62
N LYS A 95 1.96 8.13 2.93
CA LYS A 95 2.96 8.53 1.92
C LYS A 95 3.41 7.35 1.06
N LYS A 96 3.71 6.20 1.67
CA LYS A 96 4.12 5.00 0.94
C LYS A 96 3.02 4.50 0.00
N MET A 97 1.78 4.44 0.50
CA MET A 97 0.63 3.98 -0.29
C MET A 97 0.34 4.94 -1.45
N THR A 98 0.49 6.24 -1.24
CA THR A 98 0.36 7.25 -2.30
C THR A 98 1.38 7.01 -3.41
N GLU A 99 2.63 6.72 -3.06
CA GLU A 99 3.68 6.42 -4.04
C GLU A 99 3.43 5.10 -4.78
N GLU A 100 2.98 4.05 -4.07
CA GLU A 100 2.60 2.78 -4.70
C GLU A 100 1.45 2.97 -5.70
N ILE A 101 0.42 3.75 -5.35
CA ILE A 101 -0.68 4.10 -6.25
C ILE A 101 -0.17 4.83 -7.49
N ARG A 102 0.77 5.78 -7.32
CA ARG A 102 1.40 6.51 -8.43
C ARG A 102 2.08 5.55 -9.41
N ILE A 103 2.89 4.63 -8.90
CA ILE A 103 3.58 3.60 -9.70
C ILE A 103 2.56 2.71 -10.42
N PHE A 104 1.50 2.26 -9.74
CA PHE A 104 0.48 1.43 -10.38
C PHE A 104 -0.26 2.16 -11.51
N LYS A 105 -0.52 3.47 -11.36
CA LYS A 105 -1.10 4.27 -12.45
C LYS A 105 -0.19 4.33 -13.67
N GLU A 106 1.12 4.51 -13.47
CA GLU A 106 2.11 4.48 -14.56
C GLU A 106 2.13 3.11 -15.24
N CYS A 107 2.18 2.02 -14.47
CA CYS A 107 2.13 0.66 -15.02
C CYS A 107 0.86 0.43 -15.86
N ILE A 108 -0.31 0.91 -15.44
CA ILE A 108 -1.53 0.77 -16.23
C ILE A 108 -1.41 1.49 -17.58
N ILE A 109 -0.82 2.70 -17.59
CA ILE A 109 -0.59 3.44 -18.84
C ILE A 109 0.37 2.67 -19.76
N ASP A 110 1.44 2.10 -19.21
CA ASP A 110 2.39 1.30 -19.98
C ASP A 110 1.75 0.04 -20.56
N TYR A 111 0.94 -0.65 -19.78
CA TYR A 111 0.17 -1.80 -20.25
C TYR A 111 -0.85 -1.41 -21.33
N ASP A 112 -1.54 -0.27 -21.19
CA ASP A 112 -2.44 0.25 -22.23
C ASP A 112 -1.69 0.58 -23.52
N ASN A 113 -0.48 1.13 -23.43
CA ASN A 113 0.36 1.39 -24.60
C ASN A 113 0.72 0.08 -25.32
N ILE A 114 1.23 -0.92 -24.59
CA ILE A 114 1.59 -2.23 -25.17
C ILE A 114 0.35 -2.90 -25.79
N LEU A 115 -0.79 -2.87 -25.09
CA LEU A 115 -2.03 -3.46 -25.57
C LEU A 115 -2.54 -2.74 -26.83
N ALA A 116 -2.42 -1.42 -26.89
CA ALA A 116 -2.82 -0.63 -28.05
C ALA A 116 -1.99 -0.96 -29.29
N GLU A 117 -0.67 -1.14 -29.13
CA GLU A 117 0.20 -1.57 -30.24
C GLU A 117 -0.12 -3.01 -30.68
N LEU A 118 -0.35 -3.92 -29.73
CA LEU A 118 -0.75 -5.29 -30.05
C LEU A 118 -2.07 -5.32 -30.81
N ILE A 119 -3.10 -4.61 -30.33
CA ILE A 119 -4.40 -4.52 -31.01
C ILE A 119 -4.24 -3.90 -32.39
N GLY A 120 -3.42 -2.86 -32.53
CA GLY A 120 -3.13 -2.25 -33.84
C GLY A 120 -2.50 -3.22 -34.83
N TYR A 121 -1.56 -4.04 -34.36
CA TYR A 121 -0.94 -5.09 -35.17
C TYR A 121 -1.95 -6.17 -35.60
N LEU A 122 -2.84 -6.58 -34.70
CA LEU A 122 -3.91 -7.52 -35.02
C LEU A 122 -4.90 -6.96 -36.05
N GLU A 123 -5.30 -5.70 -35.89
CA GLU A 123 -6.15 -4.99 -36.83
C GLU A 123 -5.48 -4.89 -38.22
N TYR A 124 -4.18 -4.64 -38.27
CA TYR A 124 -3.40 -4.60 -39.50
C TYR A 124 -3.40 -5.95 -40.21
N ILE A 125 -3.04 -7.05 -39.53
CA ILE A 125 -3.04 -8.40 -40.12
C ILE A 125 -4.44 -8.76 -40.67
N LEU A 126 -5.49 -8.46 -39.91
CA LEU A 126 -6.86 -8.75 -40.34
C LEU A 126 -7.31 -7.92 -41.54
N GLY A 127 -6.71 -6.75 -41.75
CA GLY A 127 -6.95 -5.89 -42.91
C GLY A 127 -6.17 -6.30 -44.17
N LEU A 128 -5.13 -7.14 -44.04
CA LEU A 128 -4.37 -7.63 -45.19
C LEU A 128 -5.19 -8.60 -46.05
N ASN A 129 -4.92 -8.59 -47.35
CA ASN A 129 -5.63 -9.44 -48.31
C ASN A 129 -5.28 -10.92 -48.06
N ARG A 130 -6.27 -11.73 -47.67
CA ARG A 130 -6.05 -13.06 -47.07
C ARG A 130 -5.48 -14.12 -48.00
N ASN A 131 -5.48 -13.85 -49.31
CA ASN A 131 -4.94 -14.78 -50.30
C ASN A 131 -3.41 -14.73 -50.38
N GLU A 132 -2.77 -13.64 -49.96
CA GLU A 132 -1.31 -13.48 -50.06
C GLU A 132 -0.58 -13.78 -48.74
N ASN A 133 -1.22 -13.60 -47.58
CA ASN A 133 -0.56 -13.67 -46.26
C ASN A 133 -1.21 -14.71 -45.31
N ARG A 134 -1.46 -15.91 -45.85
CA ARG A 134 -2.12 -17.00 -45.10
C ARG A 134 -1.30 -17.47 -43.89
N ASP A 135 0.02 -17.42 -43.99
CA ASP A 135 0.95 -17.90 -42.96
C ASP A 135 0.95 -17.01 -41.72
N ASP A 136 0.90 -15.67 -41.90
CA ASP A 136 0.80 -14.71 -40.80
C ASP A 136 -0.50 -14.87 -40.01
N PHE A 137 -1.59 -15.21 -40.71
CA PHE A 137 -2.89 -15.49 -40.08
C PHE A 137 -2.86 -16.80 -39.27
N ILE A 138 -2.19 -17.83 -39.78
CA ILE A 138 -1.99 -19.10 -39.06
C ILE A 138 -1.12 -18.88 -37.83
N LEU A 139 0.00 -18.16 -37.96
CA LEU A 139 0.90 -17.84 -36.85
C LEU A 139 0.17 -17.03 -35.77
N LEU A 140 -0.64 -16.05 -36.17
CA LEU A 140 -1.48 -15.29 -35.26
C LEU A 140 -2.44 -16.22 -34.49
N PHE A 141 -3.11 -17.12 -35.18
CA PHE A 141 -4.05 -18.05 -34.56
C PHE A 141 -3.37 -18.99 -33.55
N ASP A 142 -2.20 -19.52 -33.89
CA ASP A 142 -1.39 -20.36 -33.02
C ASP A 142 -0.97 -19.60 -31.75
N CYS A 143 -0.54 -18.34 -31.90
CA CYS A 143 -0.21 -17.47 -30.78
C CYS A 143 -1.42 -17.20 -29.88
N LEU A 144 -2.59 -16.84 -30.45
CA LEU A 144 -3.81 -16.60 -29.69
C LEU A 144 -4.30 -17.86 -28.95
N CYS A 145 -4.18 -19.04 -29.57
CA CYS A 145 -4.53 -20.31 -28.92
C CYS A 145 -3.62 -20.62 -27.73
N LYS A 146 -2.32 -20.32 -27.82
CA LYS A 146 -1.37 -20.48 -26.69
C LYS A 146 -1.67 -19.53 -25.54
N LEU A 147 -2.22 -18.35 -25.83
CA LEU A 147 -2.60 -17.35 -24.81
C LEU A 147 -3.93 -17.67 -24.11
N LYS A 148 -4.76 -18.55 -24.69
CA LYS A 148 -6.03 -18.96 -24.10
C LYS A 148 -5.78 -19.78 -22.83
N LYS A 149 -5.97 -19.17 -21.66
CA LYS A 149 -6.04 -19.92 -20.41
C LYS A 149 -7.34 -20.74 -20.39
N ASN A 150 -7.23 -22.04 -20.09
CA ASN A 150 -8.38 -22.93 -19.92
C ASN A 150 -9.16 -22.53 -18.66
N GLY A 151 -10.17 -21.68 -18.81
CA GLY A 151 -11.10 -21.32 -17.75
C GLY A 151 -12.17 -20.36 -18.25
N ASN A 152 -13.40 -20.51 -17.77
CA ASN A 152 -14.57 -19.66 -18.10
C ASN A 152 -14.49 -18.25 -17.47
N ASN A 153 -13.30 -17.80 -17.10
CA ASN A 153 -13.07 -16.55 -16.37
C ASN A 153 -12.67 -15.43 -17.31
N SER A 154 -13.39 -15.24 -18.42
CA SER A 154 -13.28 -14.00 -19.21
C SER A 154 -13.89 -12.86 -18.40
N HIS A 155 -13.13 -12.36 -17.43
CA HIS A 155 -13.46 -11.12 -16.76
C HIS A 155 -12.94 -10.02 -17.66
N TYR A 156 -13.85 -9.22 -18.21
CA TYR A 156 -13.46 -7.92 -18.75
C TYR A 156 -12.68 -7.17 -17.66
N MET A 157 -11.68 -6.39 -18.07
CA MET A 157 -11.05 -5.49 -17.12
C MET A 157 -12.13 -4.58 -16.55
N ILE A 158 -12.18 -4.44 -15.22
CA ILE A 158 -12.97 -3.40 -14.58
C ILE A 158 -12.55 -2.08 -15.21
N GLU A 159 -13.50 -1.26 -15.64
CA GLU A 159 -13.21 0.04 -16.23
C GLU A 159 -12.59 0.94 -15.15
N THR A 160 -11.29 1.19 -15.28
CA THR A 160 -10.51 2.02 -14.34
C THR A 160 -10.23 3.42 -14.87
N SER A 161 -10.94 3.82 -15.94
CA SER A 161 -10.74 5.10 -16.61
C SER A 161 -10.91 6.30 -15.68
N GLU A 162 -11.80 6.22 -14.69
CA GLU A 162 -12.00 7.28 -13.70
C GLU A 162 -10.82 7.43 -12.72
N MET A 163 -10.00 6.39 -12.56
CA MET A 163 -8.87 6.40 -11.62
C MET A 163 -7.58 6.94 -12.25
N ILE A 164 -7.58 7.18 -13.57
CA ILE A 164 -6.40 7.54 -14.36
C ILE A 164 -6.69 8.87 -15.06
N GLU A 165 -5.77 9.82 -14.94
CA GLU A 165 -5.94 11.17 -15.51
C GLU A 165 -5.94 11.16 -17.04
N ARG A 166 -5.23 10.21 -17.64
CA ARG A 166 -5.17 9.98 -19.07
C ARG A 166 -6.22 8.97 -19.50
N GLN A 167 -6.95 9.29 -20.56
CA GLN A 167 -7.85 8.35 -21.22
C GLN A 167 -7.08 7.15 -21.81
N LEU A 168 -7.54 5.94 -21.51
CA LEU A 168 -6.98 4.70 -22.04
C LEU A 168 -7.28 4.57 -23.54
N ARG A 169 -6.30 4.10 -24.32
CA ARG A 169 -6.41 3.93 -25.78
C ARG A 169 -7.20 2.67 -26.14
N VAL A 170 -7.21 1.67 -25.26
CA VAL A 170 -7.92 0.42 -25.47
C VAL A 170 -9.21 0.41 -24.67
N THR A 171 -10.33 0.28 -25.37
CA THR A 171 -11.67 0.18 -24.78
C THR A 171 -12.22 -1.22 -24.94
N ASN A 172 -13.12 -1.64 -24.04
CA ASN A 172 -13.84 -2.92 -24.16
C ASN A 172 -14.55 -3.03 -25.51
N ASN A 173 -15.16 -1.93 -26.00
CA ASN A 173 -15.79 -1.89 -27.31
C ASN A 173 -14.80 -2.16 -28.46
N ARG A 174 -13.56 -1.65 -28.39
CA ARG A 174 -12.54 -1.95 -29.41
C ARG A 174 -12.13 -3.43 -29.37
N ILE A 175 -12.01 -4.00 -28.19
CA ILE A 175 -11.72 -5.43 -28.00
C ILE A 175 -12.85 -6.29 -28.57
N ASP A 176 -14.10 -5.93 -28.32
CA ASP A 176 -15.28 -6.64 -28.83
C ASP A 176 -15.34 -6.58 -30.35
N ASN A 177 -15.14 -5.39 -30.93
CA ASN A 177 -15.09 -5.21 -32.39
C ASN A 177 -13.98 -6.04 -33.05
N LEU A 178 -12.77 -6.05 -32.46
CA LEU A 178 -11.67 -6.89 -32.93
C LEU A 178 -12.04 -8.38 -32.84
N THR A 179 -12.67 -8.79 -31.74
CA THR A 179 -13.12 -10.17 -31.54
C THR A 179 -14.14 -10.59 -32.60
N CYS A 180 -15.09 -9.70 -32.94
CA CYS A 180 -16.05 -9.93 -34.03
C CYS A 180 -15.33 -10.12 -35.37
N LYS A 181 -14.39 -9.23 -35.72
CA LYS A 181 -13.59 -9.35 -36.96
C LYS A 181 -12.81 -10.66 -37.03
N ILE A 182 -12.20 -11.09 -35.92
CA ILE A 182 -11.49 -12.38 -35.86
C ILE A 182 -12.47 -13.54 -36.11
N ARG A 183 -13.64 -13.53 -35.46
CA ARG A 183 -14.66 -14.57 -35.65
C ARG A 183 -15.19 -14.63 -37.08
N GLU A 184 -15.48 -13.49 -37.68
CA GLU A 184 -15.90 -13.40 -39.09
C GLU A 184 -14.81 -13.92 -40.02
N SER A 185 -13.56 -13.52 -39.77
CA SER A 185 -12.42 -13.97 -40.55
C SER A 185 -12.24 -15.48 -40.51
N LEU A 186 -12.40 -16.08 -39.33
CA LEU A 186 -12.35 -17.53 -39.15
C LEU A 186 -13.52 -18.24 -39.84
N ARG A 187 -14.74 -17.70 -39.76
CA ARG A 187 -15.91 -18.28 -40.45
C ARG A 187 -15.70 -18.35 -41.96
N GLU A 188 -15.20 -17.27 -42.56
CA GLU A 188 -14.89 -17.21 -43.99
C GLU A 188 -13.75 -18.16 -44.39
N PHE A 189 -12.72 -18.31 -43.55
CA PHE A 189 -11.63 -19.26 -43.81
C PHE A 189 -12.15 -20.71 -43.81
N LEU A 190 -13.01 -21.06 -42.87
CA LEU A 190 -13.59 -22.40 -42.75
C LEU A 190 -14.62 -22.69 -43.85
N SER A 191 -15.43 -21.71 -44.27
CA SER A 191 -16.40 -21.89 -45.35
C SER A 191 -15.72 -22.13 -46.70
N LYS A 192 -14.62 -21.42 -47.00
CA LYS A 192 -13.82 -21.65 -48.22
C LYS A 192 -13.20 -23.05 -48.28
N LYS A 193 -12.79 -23.62 -47.13
CA LYS A 193 -12.24 -24.98 -47.07
C LYS A 193 -13.31 -26.05 -47.37
N ASN A 194 -14.56 -25.82 -46.97
CA ASN A 194 -15.65 -26.75 -47.19
C ASN A 194 -16.20 -26.71 -48.63
N GLY A 195 -16.05 -25.60 -49.34
CA GLY A 195 -16.45 -25.47 -50.76
C GLY A 195 -15.42 -25.94 -51.78
N GLN A 196 -14.27 -26.49 -51.36
CA GLN A 196 -13.25 -27.07 -52.27
C GLN A 196 -13.38 -28.60 -52.44
N TYR A 197 -14.44 -29.21 -51.92
CA TYR A 197 -14.73 -30.65 -52.02
C TYR A 197 -16.02 -30.96 -52.80
N GLU A 198 -16.55 -30.01 -53.57
CA GLU A 198 -17.60 -30.23 -54.57
C GLU A 198 -17.02 -30.23 -55.99
#